data_AF-A0A699TST9-F1
#
_entry.id   AF-A0A699TST9-F1
#
_cell.length_a   1.000
_cell.length_b   1.000
_cell.length_c   1.000
_cell.angle_alpha   90.00
_cell.angle_beta   90.00
_cell.angle_gamma   90.00
#
_symmetry.space_group_name_H-M   'P 1'
#
loop_
_entity.id
_entity.type
_entity.pdbx_description
1 polymer ?
#
loop_
_entity_poly.entity_id
_entity_poly.type
_entity_poly.pdbx_seq_one_letter_code
_entity_poly.pdbx_strand_id
1 'polypeptide(L)'
;MFGDLMTDDSEKGGSSASDFQPLIELKQWTLPPSNQTITTLWVHSFTGIARANTVINNVDAGTIDGALKSRLKGEALFLRAYFYFNLVKAFGGVPLFEKTVTPTEAPNVSRATIAQTYAFIEKDLKAAAALLPEKSAYPQADLGRATKGAANGYLARAIMYQL
;
A
#
# COMPACT_ATOMS: atom_id res chain seq x y z
N MET A 1 -9.52 -2.57 11.28
CA MET A 1 -8.68 -2.83 12.47
C MET A 1 -7.92 -1.58 12.90
N PHE A 2 -6.80 -1.17 12.29
CA PHE A 2 -6.12 0.08 12.70
C PHE A 2 -7.02 1.31 12.64
N GLY A 3 -7.85 1.41 11.60
CA GLY A 3 -8.71 2.56 11.36
C GLY A 3 -9.95 2.66 12.26
N ASP A 4 -10.36 1.59 12.93
CA ASP A 4 -11.59 1.57 13.75
C ASP A 4 -11.26 1.40 15.24
N LEU A 5 -10.19 0.66 15.56
CA LEU A 5 -9.82 0.38 16.94
C LEU A 5 -9.16 1.59 17.59
N MET A 6 -8.34 2.33 16.85
CA MET A 6 -7.68 3.53 17.37
C MET A 6 -8.58 4.77 17.29
N THR A 7 -9.82 4.63 16.83
CA THR A 7 -10.82 5.69 16.82
C THR A 7 -11.85 5.47 17.93
N ASP A 8 -12.85 6.34 17.97
CA ASP A 8 -14.03 6.26 18.82
C ASP A 8 -15.14 5.35 18.25
N ASP A 9 -14.90 4.69 17.11
CA ASP A 9 -15.88 3.84 16.44
C ASP A 9 -16.01 2.43 17.05
N SER A 10 -14.97 1.94 17.74
CA SER A 10 -14.98 0.57 18.27
C SER A 10 -14.14 0.35 19.50
N GLU A 11 -14.51 -0.70 20.24
CA GLU A 11 -13.73 -1.23 21.36
C GLU A 11 -13.11 -2.58 21.01
N LYS A 12 -11.95 -2.87 21.61
CA LYS A 12 -11.18 -4.08 21.31
C LYS A 12 -11.89 -5.37 21.76
N GLY A 13 -12.69 -5.32 22.84
CA GLY A 13 -13.39 -6.47 23.40
C GLY A 13 -12.45 -7.62 23.83
N GLY A 14 -12.92 -8.86 23.72
CA GLY A 14 -12.15 -10.07 24.00
C GLY A 14 -12.52 -10.77 25.31
N SER A 15 -11.81 -11.87 25.59
CA SER A 15 -12.09 -12.78 26.71
C SER A 15 -11.54 -12.31 28.06
N SER A 16 -10.58 -11.38 28.05
CA SER A 16 -9.98 -10.80 29.25
C SER A 16 -9.25 -9.49 28.94
N ALA A 17 -8.82 -8.77 29.99
CA ALA A 17 -8.08 -7.51 29.87
C ALA A 17 -6.67 -7.67 29.27
N SER A 18 -6.10 -8.88 29.23
CA SER A 18 -4.78 -9.18 28.65
C SER A 18 -4.86 -9.93 27.31
N ASP A 19 -6.07 -10.16 26.80
CA ASP A 19 -6.28 -10.87 25.54
C ASP A 19 -5.64 -10.06 24.39
N PHE A 20 -4.55 -10.55 23.82
CA PHE A 20 -3.79 -9.90 22.74
C PHE A 20 -3.36 -8.43 23.02
N GLN A 21 -2.39 -8.30 23.92
CA GLN A 21 -1.80 -7.03 24.38
C GLN A 21 -1.41 -6.01 23.28
N PRO A 22 -0.84 -6.39 22.12
CA PRO A 22 -0.46 -5.40 21.11
C PRO A 22 -1.61 -4.53 20.57
N LEU A 23 -2.85 -5.05 20.56
CA LEU A 23 -4.03 -4.24 20.19
C LEU A 23 -4.51 -3.33 21.31
N ILE A 24 -4.32 -3.74 22.57
CA ILE A 24 -4.63 -2.91 23.73
C ILE A 24 -3.71 -1.70 23.75
N GLU A 25 -2.41 -1.92 23.51
CA GLU A 25 -1.41 -0.86 23.37
C GLU A 25 -1.79 0.15 22.27
N LEU A 26 -2.33 -0.33 21.14
CA LEU A 26 -2.84 0.52 20.08
C LEU A 26 -4.03 1.37 20.53
N LYS A 27 -5.04 0.76 21.18
CA LYS A 27 -6.24 1.47 21.66
C LYS A 27 -5.91 2.52 22.73
N GLN A 28 -4.96 2.21 23.59
CA GLN A 28 -4.58 3.05 24.73
C GLN A 28 -3.49 4.06 24.39
N TRP A 29 -2.98 4.07 23.15
CA TRP A 29 -1.89 4.96 22.71
C TRP A 29 -0.59 4.80 23.51
N THR A 30 -0.30 3.57 23.97
CA THR A 30 0.88 3.23 24.78
C THR A 30 1.90 2.37 24.01
N LEU A 31 1.92 2.48 22.68
CA LEU A 31 2.67 1.58 21.81
C LEU A 31 4.20 1.65 22.08
N PRO A 32 4.85 0.52 22.37
CA PRO A 32 6.31 0.43 22.33
C PRO A 32 6.79 0.26 20.87
N PRO A 33 8.07 0.58 20.57
CA PRO A 33 8.67 0.30 19.26
C PRO A 33 8.64 -1.18 18.86
N SER A 34 8.53 -2.10 19.83
CA SER A 34 8.44 -3.54 19.64
C SER A 34 7.00 -4.05 19.39
N ASN A 35 6.01 -3.16 19.26
CA ASN A 35 4.62 -3.56 19.04
C ASN A 35 4.49 -4.40 17.76
N GLN A 36 4.01 -5.64 17.92
CA GLN A 36 3.97 -6.61 16.84
C GLN A 36 3.00 -6.22 15.73
N THR A 37 1.87 -5.58 16.06
CA THR A 37 0.87 -5.20 15.08
C THR A 37 1.40 -4.16 14.10
N ILE A 38 2.08 -3.13 14.60
CA ILE A 38 2.74 -2.11 13.77
C ILE A 38 3.89 -2.73 12.96
N THR A 39 4.66 -3.64 13.56
CA THR A 39 5.72 -4.38 12.85
C THR A 39 5.15 -5.19 11.68
N THR A 40 4.01 -5.87 11.87
CA THR A 40 3.33 -6.61 10.81
C THR A 40 2.88 -5.69 9.67
N LEU A 41 2.32 -4.51 9.97
CA LEU A 41 1.94 -3.53 8.94
C LEU A 41 3.15 -3.12 8.10
N TRP A 42 4.28 -2.83 8.76
CA TRP A 42 5.53 -2.47 8.08
C TRP A 42 6.01 -3.58 7.15
N VAL A 43 6.20 -4.80 7.69
CA VAL A 43 6.77 -5.94 6.96
C VAL A 43 5.87 -6.34 5.80
N HIS A 44 4.55 -6.43 6.00
CA HIS A 44 3.63 -6.84 4.94
C HIS A 44 3.52 -5.78 3.84
N SER A 45 3.55 -4.49 4.19
CA SER A 45 3.51 -3.41 3.20
C SER A 45 4.75 -3.43 2.31
N PHE A 46 5.96 -3.53 2.89
CA PHE A 46 7.19 -3.61 2.11
C PHE A 46 7.32 -4.92 1.33
N THR A 47 6.77 -6.02 1.83
CA THR A 47 6.66 -7.28 1.06
C THR A 47 5.77 -7.10 -0.17
N GLY A 48 4.62 -6.43 -0.02
CA GLY A 48 3.72 -6.09 -1.12
C GLY A 48 4.38 -5.17 -2.16
N ILE A 49 5.10 -4.15 -1.71
CA ILE A 49 5.89 -3.24 -2.55
C ILE A 49 6.95 -4.00 -3.35
N ALA A 50 7.72 -4.88 -2.70
CA ALA A 50 8.74 -5.67 -3.38
C ALA A 50 8.15 -6.58 -4.46
N ARG A 51 7.00 -7.21 -4.19
CA ARG A 51 6.28 -8.04 -5.18
C ARG A 51 5.77 -7.20 -6.36
N ALA A 52 5.22 -6.02 -6.08
CA ALA A 52 4.78 -5.09 -7.13
C ALA A 52 5.96 -4.63 -8.00
N ASN A 53 7.10 -4.29 -7.40
CA ASN A 53 8.33 -3.94 -8.12
C ASN A 53 8.78 -5.07 -9.05
N THR A 54 8.75 -6.32 -8.59
CA THR A 54 9.08 -7.46 -9.44
C THR A 54 8.18 -7.54 -10.68
N VAL A 55 6.87 -7.30 -10.56
CA VAL A 55 5.98 -7.26 -11.73
C VAL A 55 6.32 -6.08 -12.64
N ILE A 56 6.38 -4.86 -12.09
CA ILE A 56 6.62 -3.62 -12.84
C ILE A 56 7.92 -3.70 -13.64
N ASN A 57 8.96 -4.29 -13.06
CA ASN A 57 10.28 -4.37 -13.66
C ASN A 57 10.40 -5.44 -14.75
N ASN A 58 9.55 -6.48 -14.74
CA ASN A 58 9.73 -7.66 -15.59
C ASN A 58 8.58 -7.92 -16.58
N VAL A 59 7.39 -7.37 -16.37
CA VAL A 59 6.19 -7.67 -17.17
C VAL A 59 6.37 -7.36 -18.66
N ASP A 60 7.13 -6.31 -18.99
CA ASP A 60 7.34 -5.88 -20.37
C ASP A 60 8.16 -6.91 -21.18
N ALA A 61 9.05 -7.65 -20.51
CA ALA A 61 9.90 -8.69 -21.12
C ALA A 61 9.17 -10.03 -21.33
N GLY A 62 7.99 -10.23 -20.74
CA GLY A 62 7.22 -11.47 -20.89
C GLY A 62 6.70 -11.69 -22.33
N THR A 63 6.27 -12.91 -22.65
CA THR A 63 5.70 -13.25 -23.98
C THR A 63 4.17 -13.19 -24.04
N ILE A 64 3.53 -12.68 -22.98
CA ILE A 64 2.08 -12.54 -22.88
C ILE A 64 1.52 -11.40 -23.72
N ASP A 65 0.21 -11.40 -23.94
CA ASP A 65 -0.52 -10.37 -24.68
C ASP A 65 -0.29 -8.94 -24.15
N GLY A 66 -0.23 -7.96 -25.04
CA GLY A 66 0.10 -6.57 -24.71
C GLY A 66 -0.95 -5.86 -23.85
N ALA A 67 -2.24 -6.15 -24.06
CA ALA A 67 -3.30 -5.61 -23.21
C ALA A 67 -3.22 -6.23 -21.80
N LEU A 68 -2.93 -7.54 -21.72
CA LEU A 68 -2.69 -8.20 -20.45
C LEU A 68 -1.46 -7.63 -19.71
N LYS A 69 -0.34 -7.39 -20.40
CA LYS A 69 0.84 -6.72 -19.81
C LYS A 69 0.49 -5.37 -19.21
N SER A 70 -0.18 -4.53 -20.00
CA SER A 70 -0.58 -3.19 -19.58
C SER A 70 -1.46 -3.23 -18.33
N ARG A 71 -2.46 -4.12 -18.33
CA ARG A 71 -3.33 -4.34 -17.17
C ARG A 71 -2.54 -4.78 -15.94
N LEU A 72 -1.70 -5.81 -16.04
CA LEU A 72 -0.91 -6.33 -14.92
C LEU A 72 0.06 -5.29 -14.36
N LYS A 73 0.68 -4.48 -15.23
CA LYS A 73 1.54 -3.35 -14.82
C LYS A 73 0.73 -2.29 -14.07
N GLY A 74 -0.46 -1.94 -14.57
CA GLY A 74 -1.38 -1.03 -13.90
C GLY A 74 -1.83 -1.54 -12.53
N GLU A 75 -2.17 -2.83 -12.41
CA GLU A 75 -2.56 -3.47 -11.14
C GLU A 75 -1.40 -3.44 -10.14
N ALA A 76 -0.17 -3.72 -10.58
CA ALA A 76 1.02 -3.67 -9.73
C ALA A 76 1.34 -2.25 -9.25
N LEU A 77 1.26 -1.24 -10.12
CA LEU A 77 1.43 0.17 -9.76
C LEU A 77 0.39 0.61 -8.72
N PHE A 78 -0.87 0.26 -8.92
CA PHE A 78 -1.94 0.54 -7.96
C PHE A 78 -1.66 -0.10 -6.60
N LEU A 79 -1.26 -1.38 -6.57
CA LEU A 79 -0.96 -2.08 -5.32
C LEU A 79 0.25 -1.48 -4.61
N ARG A 80 1.31 -1.09 -5.34
CA ARG A 80 2.47 -0.41 -4.76
C ARG A 80 2.07 0.90 -4.09
N ALA A 81 1.29 1.72 -4.78
CA ALA A 81 0.74 2.95 -4.22
C ALA A 81 -0.14 2.69 -3.00
N TYR A 82 -0.99 1.65 -3.03
CA TYR A 82 -1.86 1.26 -1.91
C TYR A 82 -1.04 0.91 -0.65
N PHE A 83 0.03 0.12 -0.79
CA PHE A 83 0.90 -0.22 0.33
C PHE A 83 1.64 1.01 0.88
N TYR A 84 2.16 1.87 0.02
CA TYR A 84 2.76 3.14 0.45
C TYR A 84 1.76 4.06 1.13
N PHE A 85 0.52 4.11 0.66
CA PHE A 85 -0.54 4.90 1.29
C PHE A 85 -0.88 4.41 2.70
N ASN A 86 -0.80 3.10 2.96
CA ASN A 86 -0.95 2.57 4.31
C ASN A 86 0.25 2.89 5.20
N LEU A 87 1.46 2.84 4.65
CA LEU A 87 2.68 3.22 5.36
C LEU A 87 2.67 4.70 5.74
N VAL A 88 2.35 5.61 4.82
CA VAL A 88 2.43 7.06 5.09
C VAL A 88 1.44 7.51 6.17
N LYS A 89 0.25 6.90 6.22
CA LYS A 89 -0.73 7.18 7.29
C LYS A 89 -0.25 6.73 8.66
N ALA A 90 0.52 5.66 8.75
CA ALA A 90 0.97 5.08 10.02
C ALA A 90 2.33 5.62 10.49
N PHE A 91 3.23 5.94 9.56
CA PHE A 91 4.62 6.25 9.85
C PHE A 91 5.07 7.64 9.35
N GLY A 92 4.24 8.35 8.58
CA GLY A 92 4.68 9.52 7.83
C GLY A 92 5.62 9.13 6.68
N GLY A 93 6.65 9.93 6.41
CA GLY A 93 7.58 9.63 5.31
C GLY A 93 8.32 8.31 5.53
N VAL A 94 8.56 7.54 4.45
CA VAL A 94 9.22 6.22 4.50
C VAL A 94 10.25 6.05 3.38
N PRO A 95 11.16 5.06 3.44
CA PRO A 95 12.04 4.74 2.32
C PRO A 95 11.26 4.37 1.05
N LEU A 96 11.66 4.93 -0.09
CA LEU A 96 11.01 4.73 -1.38
C LEU A 96 11.83 3.79 -2.27
N PHE A 97 11.20 2.72 -2.74
CA PHE A 97 11.82 1.67 -3.56
C PHE A 97 11.14 1.64 -4.93
N GLU A 98 11.74 2.30 -5.92
CA GLU A 98 11.19 2.33 -7.29
C GLU A 98 11.44 1.04 -8.07
N LYS A 99 12.43 0.26 -7.64
CA LYS A 99 12.88 -0.99 -8.27
C LYS A 99 13.06 -2.07 -7.22
N THR A 100 13.18 -3.32 -7.66
CA THR A 100 13.63 -4.41 -6.79
C THR A 100 15.03 -4.09 -6.28
N VAL A 101 15.22 -4.20 -4.96
CA VAL A 101 16.49 -4.00 -4.28
C VAL A 101 16.87 -5.29 -3.56
N THR A 102 18.17 -5.55 -3.46
CA THR A 102 18.71 -6.65 -2.68
C THR A 102 18.67 -6.32 -1.18
N PRO A 103 18.74 -7.33 -0.29
CA PRO A 103 18.80 -7.11 1.17
C PRO A 103 19.98 -6.24 1.61
N THR A 104 21.08 -6.20 0.84
CA THR A 104 22.26 -5.38 1.12
C THR A 104 22.12 -3.95 0.63
N GLU A 105 21.30 -3.69 -0.38
CA GLU A 105 21.01 -2.35 -0.89
C GLU A 105 19.90 -1.63 -0.09
N ALA A 106 18.93 -2.39 0.43
CA ALA A 106 17.78 -1.83 1.12
C ALA A 106 18.13 -0.89 2.30
N PRO A 107 19.13 -1.19 3.16
CA PRO A 107 19.52 -0.32 4.27
C PRO A 107 20.10 1.04 3.84
N ASN A 108 20.56 1.18 2.59
CA ASN A 108 21.16 2.41 2.08
C ASN A 108 20.11 3.41 1.59
N VAL A 109 18.83 3.01 1.52
CA VAL A 109 17.74 3.91 1.10
C VAL A 109 17.30 4.76 2.28
N SER A 110 17.60 6.06 2.18
CA SER A 110 17.21 7.03 3.20
C SER A 110 15.70 7.22 3.27
N ARG A 111 15.21 7.56 4.46
CA ARG A 111 13.80 7.89 4.70
C ARG A 111 13.43 9.14 3.89
N ALA A 112 12.39 9.04 3.07
CA ALA A 112 11.83 10.19 2.37
C ALA A 112 10.93 11.02 3.29
N THR A 113 10.63 12.26 2.89
CA THR A 113 9.63 13.09 3.58
C THR A 113 8.21 12.58 3.31
N ILE A 114 7.24 13.07 4.10
CA ILE A 114 5.81 12.80 3.88
C ILE A 114 5.41 13.25 2.46
N ALA A 115 5.77 14.48 2.07
CA ALA A 115 5.46 15.03 0.75
C ALA A 115 6.06 14.19 -0.39
N GLN A 116 7.31 13.73 -0.24
CA GLN A 116 7.96 12.86 -1.23
C GLN A 116 7.23 11.50 -1.34
N THR A 117 6.76 10.96 -0.23
CA THR A 117 6.02 9.69 -0.21
C THR A 117 4.67 9.84 -0.91
N TYR A 118 3.94 10.93 -0.66
CA TYR A 118 2.70 11.23 -1.38
C TYR A 118 2.92 11.46 -2.87
N ALA A 119 3.95 12.23 -3.25
CA ALA A 119 4.30 12.44 -4.66
C ALA A 119 4.57 11.10 -5.38
N PHE A 120 5.23 10.16 -4.69
CA PHE A 120 5.47 8.82 -5.23
C PHE A 120 4.17 8.02 -5.40
N ILE A 121 3.28 8.05 -4.41
CA ILE A 121 1.95 7.43 -4.47
C ILE A 121 1.14 8.00 -5.64
N GLU A 122 1.13 9.32 -5.81
CA GLU A 122 0.40 9.97 -6.90
C GLU A 122 0.94 9.60 -8.28
N LYS A 123 2.27 9.55 -8.44
CA LYS A 123 2.92 9.11 -9.70
C LYS A 123 2.43 7.72 -10.09
N ASP A 124 2.45 6.78 -9.15
CA ASP A 124 2.01 5.41 -9.39
C ASP A 124 0.51 5.32 -9.68
N LEU A 125 -0.33 6.06 -8.97
CA LEU A 125 -1.77 6.05 -9.19
C LEU A 125 -2.16 6.68 -10.53
N LYS A 126 -1.49 7.76 -10.95
CA LYS A 126 -1.67 8.37 -12.28
C LYS A 126 -1.29 7.38 -13.39
N ALA A 127 -0.14 6.71 -13.24
CA ALA A 127 0.30 5.69 -14.19
C ALA A 127 -0.64 4.47 -14.20
N ALA A 128 -1.10 4.02 -13.04
CA ALA A 128 -2.07 2.93 -12.93
C ALA A 128 -3.40 3.29 -13.62
N ALA A 129 -3.93 4.50 -13.40
CA ALA A 129 -5.16 4.96 -14.02
C ALA A 129 -5.08 5.00 -15.56
N ALA A 130 -3.90 5.30 -16.11
CA ALA A 130 -3.70 5.29 -17.56
C ALA A 130 -3.72 3.87 -18.16
N LEU A 131 -3.36 2.84 -17.38
CA LEU A 131 -3.21 1.46 -17.86
C LEU A 131 -4.39 0.55 -17.50
N LEU A 132 -5.11 0.86 -16.43
CA LEU A 132 -6.22 0.03 -15.95
C LEU A 132 -7.49 0.25 -16.77
N PRO A 133 -8.28 -0.80 -17.01
CA PRO A 133 -9.57 -0.67 -17.68
C PRO A 133 -10.64 -0.13 -16.73
N GLU A 134 -11.76 0.32 -17.32
CA GLU A 134 -12.96 0.68 -16.56
C GLU A 134 -13.59 -0.57 -15.93
N LYS A 135 -14.35 -0.39 -14.84
CA LYS A 135 -15.06 -1.49 -14.17
C LYS A 135 -15.97 -2.26 -15.14
N SER A 136 -16.64 -1.57 -16.05
CA SER A 136 -17.55 -2.16 -17.03
C SER A 136 -16.87 -3.09 -18.05
N ALA A 137 -15.54 -2.99 -18.20
CA ALA A 137 -14.77 -3.84 -19.10
C ALA A 137 -14.26 -5.13 -18.44
N TYR A 138 -14.42 -5.29 -17.12
CA TYR A 138 -14.05 -6.54 -16.44
C TYR A 138 -15.18 -7.57 -16.50
N PRO A 139 -14.88 -8.85 -16.83
CA PRO A 139 -15.86 -9.91 -16.69
C PRO A 139 -16.18 -10.18 -15.22
N GLN A 140 -17.34 -10.78 -14.95
CA GLN A 140 -17.81 -11.05 -13.58
C GLN A 140 -16.80 -11.88 -12.76
N ALA A 141 -16.07 -12.81 -13.39
CA ALA A 141 -15.05 -13.63 -12.76
C ALA A 141 -13.81 -12.85 -12.29
N ASP A 142 -13.57 -11.65 -12.82
CA ASP A 142 -12.43 -10.80 -12.49
C ASP A 142 -12.81 -9.64 -11.55
N LEU A 143 -14.03 -9.63 -10.99
CA LEU A 143 -14.44 -8.60 -10.02
C LEU A 143 -13.57 -8.65 -8.76
N GLY A 144 -13.23 -7.46 -8.25
CA GLY A 144 -12.31 -7.27 -7.12
C GLY A 144 -10.92 -6.79 -7.53
N ARG A 145 -10.56 -6.88 -8.82
CA ARG A 145 -9.32 -6.29 -9.36
C ARG A 145 -9.36 -4.77 -9.34
N ALA A 146 -8.17 -4.17 -9.33
CA ALA A 146 -8.02 -2.72 -9.44
C ALA A 146 -8.56 -2.24 -10.80
N THR A 147 -9.28 -1.13 -10.79
CA THR A 147 -9.86 -0.49 -11.99
C THR A 147 -9.31 0.92 -12.13
N LYS A 148 -9.52 1.55 -13.30
CA LYS A 148 -9.21 2.98 -13.48
C LYS A 148 -9.89 3.85 -12.41
N GLY A 149 -11.18 3.58 -12.15
CA GLY A 149 -11.93 4.25 -11.09
C GLY A 149 -11.32 4.08 -9.71
N ALA A 150 -10.82 2.88 -9.37
CA ALA A 150 -10.14 2.65 -8.09
C ALA A 150 -8.83 3.46 -7.99
N ALA A 151 -8.02 3.49 -9.05
CA ALA A 151 -6.80 4.29 -9.08
C ALA A 151 -7.08 5.80 -8.95
N ASN A 152 -8.07 6.32 -9.67
CA ASN A 152 -8.51 7.71 -9.56
C ASN A 152 -9.08 8.04 -8.18
N GLY A 153 -9.85 7.14 -7.58
CA GLY A 153 -10.40 7.32 -6.23
C GLY A 153 -9.31 7.40 -5.16
N TYR A 154 -8.31 6.51 -5.24
CA TYR A 154 -7.14 6.58 -4.36
C TYR A 154 -6.29 7.83 -4.63
N LEU A 155 -6.19 8.28 -5.89
CA LEU A 155 -5.46 9.50 -6.24
C LEU A 155 -6.13 10.73 -5.61
N ALA A 156 -7.45 10.86 -5.76
CA ALA A 156 -8.21 11.92 -5.13
C ALA A 156 -8.03 11.91 -3.60
N ARG A 157 -8.07 10.71 -2.98
CA ARG A 157 -7.82 10.55 -1.55
C ARG A 157 -6.41 10.97 -1.15
N ALA A 158 -5.39 10.60 -1.92
CA ALA A 158 -4.00 11.00 -1.64
C ALA A 158 -3.82 12.51 -1.72
N ILE A 159 -4.44 13.17 -2.69
CA ILE A 159 -4.43 14.64 -2.82
C ILE A 159 -5.13 15.30 -1.63
N MET A 160 -6.31 14.81 -1.23
CA MET A 160 -7.04 15.38 -0.08
C MET A 160 -6.26 15.29 1.24
N TYR A 161 -5.46 14.24 1.44
CA TYR A 161 -4.68 14.05 2.67
C TYR A 161 -3.46 14.99 2.77
N GLN A 162 -3.20 15.80 1.75
CA GLN A 162 -2.09 16.77 1.70
C GLN A 162 -2.53 18.22 1.90
N LEU A 163 -3.84 18.46 2.05
CA LEU A 163 -4.43 19.77 2.37
C LEU A 163 -4.28 20.07 3.85
#